data_AF-A0A817B565-F1
#
_entry.id   AF-A0A817B565-F1
#
_cell.length_a   1.000
_cell.length_b   1.000
_cell.length_c   1.000
_cell.angle_alpha   90.00
_cell.angle_beta   90.00
_cell.angle_gamma   90.00
#
_symmetry.space_group_name_H-M   'P 1'
#
loop_
_entity.id
_entity.type
_entity.pdbx_description
1 polymer ?
#
loop_
_entity_poly.entity_id
_entity_poly.type
_entity_poly.pdbx_seq_one_letter_code
_entity_poly.pdbx_strand_id
1 'polypeptide(L)'
;MNKRIERINQIIRDLNHLESCAADTLIGTDFIRGVSGLDACTAQNVISCLHKLSRQEHRNINENKDNYLLKYDTSRTYFNEFYYVSKRKLCNVLRNPSLFASQIISFIIYGLFTGLIFNKLDRTVETGVYNRFGVIFFIISCQVLGAVNALEPLIKERAIFIHENVSGYYRVSSFYFAKLIIDLPLVHIIPSIIYTIITFFLTDLRQSIENFFLFFITNLMAKIFGSSMCYFIAASTSTFG
;
A
#
# COMPACT_ATOMS: atom_id res chain seq x y z
N MET A 1 -33.45 -30.44 -9.05
CA MET A 1 -33.15 -29.06 -9.50
C MET A 1 -32.00 -28.41 -8.72
N ASN A 2 -31.95 -28.53 -7.38
CA ASN A 2 -30.89 -27.91 -6.55
C ASN A 2 -29.45 -28.33 -6.89
N LYS A 3 -29.18 -29.61 -7.20
CA LYS A 3 -27.81 -30.10 -7.52
C LYS A 3 -27.20 -29.52 -8.82
N ARG A 4 -28.00 -28.92 -9.71
CA ARG A 4 -27.49 -28.25 -10.93
C ARG A 4 -27.14 -26.79 -10.64
N ILE A 5 -27.94 -26.11 -9.82
CA ILE A 5 -27.71 -24.73 -9.39
C ILE A 5 -26.45 -24.65 -8.51
N GLU A 6 -26.26 -25.64 -7.64
CA GLU A 6 -25.07 -25.72 -6.77
C GLU A 6 -23.78 -25.96 -7.56
N ARG A 7 -23.85 -26.75 -8.64
CA ARG A 7 -22.73 -26.92 -9.59
C ARG A 7 -22.46 -25.65 -10.40
N ILE A 8 -23.49 -24.91 -10.80
CA ILE A 8 -23.33 -23.63 -11.49
C ILE A 8 -22.68 -22.59 -10.58
N ASN A 9 -23.10 -22.52 -9.31
CA ASN A 9 -22.50 -21.61 -8.32
C ASN A 9 -21.07 -22.01 -7.92
N GLN A 10 -20.74 -23.29 -7.98
CA GLN A 10 -19.36 -23.76 -7.81
C GLN A 10 -18.48 -23.34 -9.00
N ILE A 11 -18.98 -23.52 -10.23
CA ILE A 11 -18.28 -23.13 -11.47
C ILE A 11 -18.07 -21.60 -11.54
N ILE A 12 -19.05 -20.80 -11.10
CA ILE A 12 -18.91 -19.33 -11.04
C ILE A 12 -17.85 -18.91 -10.03
N ARG A 13 -17.73 -19.60 -8.88
CA ARG A 13 -16.67 -19.33 -7.90
C ARG A 13 -15.29 -19.75 -8.41
N ASP A 14 -15.20 -20.87 -9.10
CA ASP A 14 -13.95 -21.34 -9.69
C ASP A 14 -13.48 -20.43 -10.85
N LEU A 15 -14.42 -19.84 -11.61
CA LEU A 15 -14.15 -18.84 -12.64
C LEU A 15 -13.64 -17.50 -12.08
N ASN A 16 -14.25 -16.98 -11.01
CA ASN A 16 -13.76 -15.76 -10.34
C ASN A 16 -12.35 -15.97 -9.73
N HIS A 17 -12.01 -17.20 -9.34
CA HIS A 17 -10.68 -17.53 -8.83
C HIS A 17 -9.63 -17.64 -9.95
N LEU A 18 -10.04 -18.01 -11.16
CA LEU A 18 -9.21 -18.07 -12.36
C LEU A 18 -8.97 -16.67 -12.96
N GLU A 19 -9.94 -15.76 -12.83
CA GLU A 19 -9.82 -14.37 -13.28
C GLU A 19 -8.72 -13.60 -12.53
N SER A 20 -8.44 -13.98 -11.28
CA SER A 20 -7.31 -13.46 -10.50
C SER A 20 -5.94 -13.99 -10.98
N CYS A 21 -5.91 -15.11 -11.70
CA CYS A 21 -4.69 -15.75 -12.22
C CYS A 21 -4.36 -15.35 -13.67
N ALA A 22 -5.32 -14.80 -14.41
CA ALA A 22 -5.23 -14.59 -15.85
C ALA A 22 -4.75 -13.17 -16.24
N ALA A 23 -3.98 -12.51 -15.38
CA ALA A 23 -3.43 -11.18 -15.66
C ALA A 23 -2.25 -11.19 -16.66
N ASP A 24 -1.71 -12.35 -17.06
CA ASP A 24 -0.65 -12.42 -18.06
C ASP A 24 -1.09 -13.16 -19.33
N THR A 25 -0.98 -12.41 -20.42
CA THR A 25 -1.44 -12.75 -21.76
C THR A 25 -0.61 -13.91 -22.33
N LEU A 26 -1.28 -14.81 -23.08
CA LEU A 26 -0.76 -15.93 -23.91
C LEU A 26 -0.76 -17.36 -23.34
N ILE A 27 -0.83 -17.60 -22.02
CA ILE A 27 -0.87 -18.98 -21.48
C ILE A 27 -2.32 -19.49 -21.29
N GLY A 28 -3.28 -18.59 -21.13
CA GLY A 28 -4.67 -18.94 -20.77
C GLY A 28 -5.46 -19.68 -21.85
N THR A 29 -5.18 -19.48 -23.13
CA THR A 29 -5.96 -20.12 -24.21
C THR A 29 -5.68 -21.61 -24.37
N ASP A 30 -4.45 -22.05 -24.07
CA ASP A 30 -4.06 -23.46 -24.18
C ASP A 30 -4.48 -24.27 -22.95
N PHE A 31 -4.50 -23.65 -21.76
CA PHE A 31 -4.99 -24.28 -20.54
C PHE A 31 -6.51 -24.55 -20.59
N ILE A 32 -7.30 -23.61 -21.11
CA ILE A 32 -8.76 -23.78 -21.30
C ILE A 32 -9.05 -24.93 -22.29
N ARG A 33 -8.24 -25.09 -23.34
CA ARG A 33 -8.36 -26.21 -24.30
C ARG A 33 -8.00 -27.57 -23.69
N GLY A 34 -6.98 -27.62 -22.82
CA GLY A 34 -6.56 -28.85 -22.15
C GLY A 34 -7.52 -29.36 -21.08
N VAL A 35 -8.20 -28.46 -20.35
CA VAL A 35 -9.06 -28.83 -19.21
C VAL A 35 -10.48 -29.24 -19.62
N SER A 36 -11.00 -28.76 -20.75
CA SER A 36 -12.44 -28.85 -21.04
C SER A 36 -12.87 -29.93 -22.04
N GLY A 37 -11.94 -30.55 -22.79
CA GLY A 37 -12.28 -31.57 -23.79
C GLY A 37 -13.33 -31.12 -24.82
N LEU A 38 -13.44 -29.81 -25.06
CA LEU A 38 -14.51 -29.19 -25.83
C LEU A 38 -14.14 -29.06 -27.31
N ASP A 39 -15.08 -29.38 -28.20
CA ASP A 39 -14.95 -29.17 -29.64
C ASP A 39 -14.64 -27.70 -29.97
N ALA A 40 -13.82 -27.46 -30.99
CA ALA A 40 -13.31 -26.13 -31.36
C ALA A 40 -14.42 -25.08 -31.58
N CYS A 41 -15.61 -25.50 -32.06
CA CYS A 41 -16.76 -24.65 -32.29
C CYS A 41 -17.40 -24.15 -30.97
N THR A 42 -17.45 -25.00 -29.94
CA THR A 42 -18.00 -24.64 -28.62
C THR A 42 -17.07 -23.68 -27.88
N ALA A 43 -15.76 -23.86 -28.03
CA ALA A 43 -14.76 -22.94 -27.48
C ALA A 43 -14.90 -21.51 -28.06
N GLN A 44 -15.15 -21.37 -29.37
CA GLN A 44 -15.37 -20.07 -30.01
C GLN A 44 -16.62 -19.33 -29.49
N ASN A 45 -17.71 -20.06 -29.23
CA ASN A 45 -18.93 -19.46 -28.69
C ASN A 45 -18.74 -18.95 -27.25
N VAL A 46 -18.00 -19.69 -26.42
CA VAL A 46 -17.68 -19.28 -25.04
C VAL A 46 -16.80 -18.02 -25.04
N ILE A 47 -15.76 -17.98 -25.87
CA ILE A 47 -14.89 -16.79 -25.99
C ILE A 47 -15.69 -15.57 -26.45
N SER A 48 -16.60 -15.74 -27.41
CA SER A 48 -17.46 -14.66 -27.91
C SER A 48 -18.42 -14.15 -26.82
N CYS A 49 -18.92 -15.03 -25.95
CA CYS A 49 -19.76 -14.67 -24.81
C CYS A 49 -18.96 -13.94 -23.71
N LEU A 50 -17.77 -14.45 -23.35
CA LEU A 50 -16.88 -13.80 -22.38
C LEU A 50 -16.46 -12.40 -22.84
N HIS A 51 -16.16 -12.23 -24.14
CA HIS A 51 -15.86 -10.92 -24.72
C HIS A 51 -17.06 -9.96 -24.73
N LYS A 52 -18.30 -10.47 -24.70
CA LYS A 52 -19.50 -9.64 -24.54
C LYS A 52 -19.71 -9.23 -23.08
N LEU A 53 -19.48 -10.13 -22.13
CA LEU A 53 -19.57 -9.85 -20.69
C LEU A 53 -18.54 -8.82 -20.25
N SER A 54 -17.27 -8.97 -20.66
CA SER A 54 -16.22 -7.97 -20.35
C SER A 54 -16.53 -6.60 -20.95
N ARG A 55 -17.08 -6.54 -22.17
CA ARG A 55 -17.54 -5.28 -22.78
C ARG A 55 -18.73 -4.65 -22.08
N GLN A 56 -19.60 -5.44 -21.44
CA GLN A 56 -20.74 -4.93 -20.69
C GLN A 56 -20.27 -4.33 -19.37
N GLU A 57 -19.32 -4.98 -18.69
CA GLU A 57 -18.69 -4.46 -17.48
C GLU A 57 -17.91 -3.17 -17.73
N HIS A 58 -17.11 -3.10 -18.81
CA HIS A 58 -16.42 -1.86 -19.18
C HIS A 58 -17.37 -0.68 -19.49
N ARG A 59 -18.54 -0.93 -20.09
CA ARG A 59 -19.55 0.11 -20.34
C ARG A 59 -20.17 0.63 -19.05
N ASN A 60 -20.55 -0.26 -18.14
CA ASN A 60 -21.09 0.12 -16.84
C ASN A 60 -20.07 0.93 -16.01
N ILE A 61 -18.78 0.57 -16.09
CA ILE A 61 -17.70 1.33 -15.45
C ILE A 61 -17.58 2.74 -16.05
N ASN A 62 -17.69 2.89 -17.36
CA ASN A 62 -17.58 4.19 -18.03
C ASN A 62 -18.79 5.08 -17.75
N GLU A 63 -20.02 4.58 -17.80
CA GLU A 63 -21.21 5.35 -17.40
C GLU A 63 -21.15 5.80 -15.95
N ASN A 64 -20.67 4.93 -15.04
CA ASN A 64 -20.42 5.34 -13.66
C ASN A 64 -19.36 6.43 -13.56
N LYS A 65 -18.22 6.31 -14.27
CA LYS A 65 -17.18 7.33 -14.31
C LYS A 65 -17.72 8.68 -14.79
N ASP A 66 -18.54 8.69 -15.83
CA ASP A 66 -19.14 9.92 -16.37
C ASP A 66 -20.11 10.55 -15.36
N ASN A 67 -20.91 9.74 -14.65
CA ASN A 67 -21.76 10.18 -13.55
C ASN A 67 -20.95 10.75 -12.37
N TYR A 68 -19.80 10.15 -12.02
CA TYR A 68 -18.90 10.69 -10.99
C TYR A 68 -18.26 12.01 -11.46
N LEU A 69 -17.84 12.10 -12.72
CA LEU A 69 -17.20 13.29 -13.29
C LEU A 69 -18.17 14.48 -13.35
N LEU A 70 -19.44 14.25 -13.68
CA LEU A 70 -20.50 15.25 -13.71
C LEU A 70 -20.90 15.75 -12.30
N LYS A 71 -20.65 14.98 -11.24
CA LYS A 71 -20.98 15.35 -9.86
C LYS A 71 -20.00 16.35 -9.25
N TYR A 72 -18.78 16.47 -9.80
CA TYR A 72 -17.82 17.45 -9.33
C TYR A 72 -18.22 18.84 -9.81
N ASP A 73 -18.59 19.70 -8.86
CA ASP A 73 -18.87 21.11 -9.12
C ASP A 73 -17.59 21.78 -9.64
N THR A 74 -17.54 22.03 -10.95
CA THR A 74 -16.38 22.60 -11.67
C THR A 74 -16.07 24.03 -11.26
N SER A 75 -16.90 24.63 -10.41
CA SER A 75 -16.78 25.99 -9.88
C SER A 75 -15.63 26.17 -8.88
N ARG A 76 -15.06 25.09 -8.31
CA ARG A 76 -13.99 25.17 -7.29
C ARG A 76 -12.59 25.02 -7.88
N THR A 77 -11.69 25.93 -7.50
CA THR A 77 -10.27 25.85 -7.86
C THR A 77 -9.61 24.66 -7.16
N TYR A 78 -8.83 23.87 -7.91
CA TYR A 78 -8.11 22.69 -7.41
C TYR A 78 -7.27 22.95 -6.15
N PHE A 79 -6.60 24.10 -6.08
CA PHE A 79 -5.78 24.50 -4.93
C PHE A 79 -6.58 24.75 -3.66
N ASN A 80 -7.80 25.30 -3.78
CA ASN A 80 -8.65 25.55 -2.62
C ASN A 80 -9.13 24.22 -2.05
N GLU A 81 -9.57 23.28 -2.90
CA GLU A 81 -9.93 21.92 -2.47
C GLU A 81 -8.77 21.24 -1.75
N PHE A 82 -7.59 21.27 -2.37
CA PHE A 82 -6.37 20.69 -1.80
C PHE A 82 -6.03 21.28 -0.43
N TYR A 83 -6.12 22.61 -0.28
CA TYR A 83 -5.84 23.30 0.98
C TYR A 83 -6.81 22.88 2.09
N TYR A 84 -8.11 22.83 1.82
CA TYR A 84 -9.10 22.45 2.83
C TYR A 84 -8.96 20.97 3.23
N VAL A 85 -8.73 20.08 2.28
CA VAL A 85 -8.50 18.64 2.57
C VAL A 85 -7.23 18.46 3.40
N SER A 86 -6.13 19.13 3.03
CA SER A 86 -4.86 19.08 3.76
C SER A 86 -5.00 19.63 5.18
N LYS A 87 -5.67 20.78 5.34
CA LYS A 87 -5.93 21.38 6.66
C LYS A 87 -6.78 20.45 7.53
N ARG A 88 -7.85 19.87 6.97
CA ARG A 88 -8.70 18.92 7.70
C ARG A 88 -7.92 17.69 8.15
N LYS A 89 -7.11 17.13 7.26
CA LYS A 89 -6.25 15.98 7.53
C LYS A 89 -5.24 16.29 8.65
N LEU A 90 -4.55 17.43 8.58
CA LEU A 90 -3.62 17.87 9.61
C LEU A 90 -4.32 18.06 10.96
N CYS A 91 -5.48 18.74 10.98
CA CYS A 91 -6.27 18.90 12.19
C CYS A 91 -6.76 17.55 12.75
N ASN A 92 -7.10 16.58 11.90
CA ASN A 92 -7.52 15.25 12.34
C ASN A 92 -6.37 14.49 13.02
N VAL A 93 -5.18 14.53 12.44
CA VAL A 93 -3.98 13.90 13.02
C VAL A 93 -3.62 14.54 14.36
N LEU A 94 -3.69 15.89 14.45
CA LEU A 94 -3.38 16.61 15.68
C LEU A 94 -4.44 16.41 16.78
N ARG A 95 -5.73 16.31 16.41
CA ARG A 95 -6.83 16.11 17.37
C ARG A 95 -6.91 14.68 17.89
N ASN A 96 -6.57 13.69 17.07
CA ASN A 96 -6.57 12.27 17.43
C ASN A 96 -5.13 11.72 17.37
N PRO A 97 -4.27 12.06 18.34
CA PRO A 97 -2.86 11.67 18.32
C PRO A 97 -2.66 10.18 18.62
N SER A 98 -3.69 9.42 18.99
CA SER A 98 -3.56 8.01 19.41
C SER A 98 -2.90 7.12 18.34
N LEU A 99 -3.30 7.28 17.08
CA LEU A 99 -2.74 6.52 15.96
C LEU A 99 -1.30 6.93 15.63
N PHE A 100 -1.00 8.21 15.80
CA PHE A 100 0.34 8.72 15.57
C PHE A 100 1.30 8.32 16.70
N ALA A 101 0.81 8.38 17.94
CA ALA A 101 1.53 7.98 19.13
C ALA A 101 1.86 6.48 19.13
N SER A 102 0.93 5.62 18.73
CA SER A 102 1.19 4.17 18.62
C SER A 102 2.33 3.87 17.65
N GLN A 103 2.36 4.56 16.50
CA GLN A 103 3.44 4.43 15.54
C GLN A 103 4.79 4.86 16.12
N ILE A 104 4.86 6.03 16.78
CA ILE A 104 6.10 6.51 17.42
C ILE A 104 6.58 5.50 18.45
N ILE A 105 5.69 5.00 19.30
CA ILE A 105 6.03 4.02 20.35
C ILE A 105 6.60 2.75 19.72
N SER A 106 5.99 2.21 18.66
CA SER A 106 6.52 1.05 17.95
C SER A 106 7.92 1.29 17.39
N PHE A 107 8.17 2.47 16.81
CA PHE A 107 9.49 2.81 16.27
C PHE A 107 10.57 2.97 17.35
N ILE A 108 10.21 3.49 18.53
CA ILE A 108 11.11 3.54 19.69
C ILE A 108 11.46 2.11 20.11
N ILE A 109 10.48 1.21 20.19
CA ILE A 109 10.69 -0.19 20.55
C ILE A 109 11.60 -0.87 19.53
N TYR A 110 11.38 -0.69 18.22
CA TYR A 110 12.24 -1.24 17.18
C TYR A 110 13.67 -0.71 17.26
N GLY A 111 13.84 0.58 17.55
CA GLY A 111 15.15 1.21 17.71
C GLY A 111 15.91 0.65 18.90
N LEU A 112 15.24 0.54 20.07
CA LEU A 112 15.81 -0.06 21.27
C LEU A 112 16.13 -1.54 21.05
N PHE A 113 15.24 -2.29 20.40
CA PHE A 113 15.45 -3.70 20.10
C PHE A 113 16.70 -3.91 19.23
N THR A 114 16.79 -3.15 18.13
CA THR A 114 17.95 -3.18 17.23
C THR A 114 19.25 -2.78 17.96
N GLY A 115 19.20 -1.70 18.74
CA GLY A 115 20.38 -1.19 19.45
C GLY A 115 20.85 -2.09 20.59
N LEU A 116 19.95 -2.80 21.27
CA LEU A 116 20.31 -3.75 22.33
C LEU A 116 20.94 -5.03 21.78
N ILE A 117 20.45 -5.54 20.65
CA ILE A 117 20.99 -6.75 20.02
C ILE A 117 22.43 -6.52 19.53
N PHE A 118 22.69 -5.37 18.92
CA PHE A 118 23.97 -5.05 18.28
C PHE A 118 24.77 -4.02 19.08
N ASN A 119 24.69 -4.06 20.41
CA ASN A 119 25.41 -3.16 21.28
C ASN A 119 26.92 -3.46 21.23
N LYS A 120 27.74 -2.44 20.97
CA LYS A 120 29.21 -2.51 20.87
C LYS A 120 29.73 -3.56 19.87
N LEU A 121 29.80 -3.17 18.60
CA LEU A 121 30.37 -4.03 17.55
C LEU A 121 31.87 -4.30 17.75
N ASP A 122 32.23 -5.59 17.70
CA ASP A 122 33.62 -6.04 17.69
C ASP A 122 34.39 -5.46 16.50
N ARG A 123 35.58 -4.91 16.77
CA ARG A 123 36.48 -4.29 15.77
C ARG A 123 37.45 -5.29 15.13
N THR A 124 37.29 -6.58 15.40
CA THR A 124 38.08 -7.66 14.82
C THR A 124 37.79 -7.79 13.31
N VAL A 125 38.84 -8.09 12.54
CA VAL A 125 38.78 -8.03 11.06
C VAL A 125 37.93 -9.17 10.46
N GLU A 126 37.95 -10.35 11.07
CA GLU A 126 37.28 -11.55 10.52
C GLU A 126 35.80 -11.65 10.91
N THR A 127 35.47 -11.42 12.18
CA THR A 127 34.07 -11.51 12.68
C THR A 127 33.32 -10.19 12.62
N GLY A 128 34.03 -9.05 12.67
CA GLY A 128 33.41 -7.72 12.70
C GLY A 128 32.74 -7.30 11.39
N VAL A 129 33.19 -7.82 10.24
CA VAL A 129 32.60 -7.48 8.93
C VAL A 129 31.17 -8.04 8.81
N TYR A 130 30.97 -9.31 9.15
CA TYR A 130 29.65 -9.94 9.13
C TYR A 130 28.68 -9.29 10.12
N ASN A 131 29.16 -8.95 11.32
CA ASN A 131 28.34 -8.25 12.31
C ASN A 131 27.84 -6.90 11.78
N ARG A 132 28.69 -6.12 11.09
CA ARG A 132 28.30 -4.82 10.47
C ARG A 132 27.23 -4.99 9.40
N PHE A 133 27.39 -5.97 8.52
CA PHE A 133 26.36 -6.28 7.52
C PHE A 133 25.05 -6.72 8.19
N GLY A 134 25.15 -7.54 9.24
CA GLY A 134 24.01 -7.97 10.05
C GLY A 134 23.22 -6.80 10.63
N VAL A 135 23.91 -5.81 11.23
CA VAL A 135 23.22 -4.63 11.77
C VAL A 135 22.48 -3.86 10.68
N ILE A 136 23.16 -3.54 9.57
CA ILE A 136 22.57 -2.72 8.49
C ILE A 136 21.36 -3.44 7.89
N PHE A 137 21.47 -4.76 7.69
CA PHE A 137 20.36 -5.58 7.21
C PHE A 137 19.18 -5.57 8.19
N PHE A 138 19.45 -5.74 9.48
CA PHE A 138 18.41 -5.74 10.51
C PHE A 138 17.72 -4.38 10.62
N ILE A 139 18.49 -3.29 10.55
CA ILE A 139 17.99 -1.91 10.53
C ILE A 139 17.00 -1.69 9.39
N ILE A 140 17.40 -2.02 8.16
CA ILE A 140 16.56 -1.84 6.97
C ILE A 140 15.32 -2.73 7.06
N SER A 141 15.48 -3.97 7.54
CA SER A 141 14.36 -4.91 7.71
C SER A 141 13.32 -4.40 8.71
N CYS A 142 13.76 -3.87 9.86
CA CYS A 142 12.87 -3.24 10.83
C CYS A 142 12.14 -2.01 10.26
N GLN A 143 12.80 -1.21 9.43
CA GLN A 143 12.16 -0.07 8.77
C GLN A 143 11.07 -0.50 7.78
N VAL A 144 11.33 -1.53 6.98
CA VAL A 144 10.35 -2.09 6.03
C VAL A 144 9.20 -2.76 6.77
N LEU A 145 9.46 -3.55 7.81
CA LEU A 145 8.40 -4.16 8.63
C LEU A 145 7.56 -3.10 9.36
N GLY A 146 8.22 -2.08 9.92
CA GLY A 146 7.53 -0.96 10.56
C GLY A 146 6.71 -0.12 9.57
N ALA A 147 6.88 -0.28 8.25
CA ALA A 147 6.05 0.36 7.24
C ALA A 147 4.61 -0.16 7.22
N VAL A 148 4.37 -1.38 7.70
CA VAL A 148 3.03 -1.98 7.86
C VAL A 148 2.14 -1.14 8.77
N ASN A 149 2.72 -0.45 9.76
CA ASN A 149 1.98 0.44 10.67
C ASN A 149 1.31 1.62 9.95
N ALA A 150 1.67 1.92 8.70
CA ALA A 150 1.01 2.93 7.86
C ALA A 150 -0.32 2.44 7.26
N LEU A 151 -0.63 1.14 7.32
CA LEU A 151 -1.89 0.57 6.82
C LEU A 151 -3.09 0.91 7.70
N GLU A 152 -2.93 0.90 9.03
CA GLU A 152 -4.03 1.17 9.96
C GLU A 152 -4.68 2.57 9.73
N PRO A 153 -3.92 3.68 9.67
CA PRO A 153 -4.52 4.98 9.37
C PRO A 153 -5.07 5.06 7.95
N LEU A 154 -4.48 4.34 6.99
CA LEU A 154 -4.99 4.28 5.62
C LEU A 154 -6.39 3.67 5.56
N ILE A 155 -6.63 2.55 6.26
CA ILE A 155 -7.93 1.87 6.25
C ILE A 155 -9.02 2.77 6.83
N LYS A 156 -8.74 3.42 7.97
CA LYS A 156 -9.71 4.34 8.62
C LYS A 156 -10.06 5.53 7.73
N GLU A 157 -9.08 6.08 7.02
CA GLU A 157 -9.29 7.20 6.10
C GLU A 157 -10.00 6.79 4.82
N ARG A 158 -9.72 5.58 4.30
CA ARG A 158 -10.37 5.05 3.10
C ARG A 158 -11.88 4.96 3.27
N ALA A 159 -12.36 4.51 4.43
CA ALA A 159 -13.79 4.41 4.70
C ALA A 159 -14.51 5.77 4.60
N ILE A 160 -13.91 6.82 5.16
CA ILE A 160 -14.43 8.19 5.08
C ILE A 160 -14.37 8.71 3.65
N PHE A 161 -13.24 8.46 2.96
CA PHE A 161 -13.02 8.89 1.58
C PHE A 161 -14.06 8.30 0.62
N ILE A 162 -14.40 7.02 0.73
CA ILE A 162 -15.40 6.39 -0.15
C ILE A 162 -16.75 7.09 -0.01
N HIS A 163 -17.18 7.37 1.22
CA HIS A 163 -18.45 8.05 1.48
C HIS A 163 -18.48 9.48 0.91
N GLU A 164 -17.38 10.23 1.07
CA GLU A 164 -17.25 11.60 0.57
C GLU A 164 -17.11 11.66 -0.95
N ASN A 165 -16.44 10.66 -1.54
CA ASN A 165 -16.25 10.52 -2.98
C ASN A 165 -17.57 10.19 -3.71
N VAL A 166 -18.38 9.28 -3.17
CA VAL A 166 -19.73 8.99 -3.70
C VAL A 166 -20.62 10.23 -3.65
N SER A 167 -20.42 11.07 -2.63
CA SER A 167 -21.14 12.35 -2.48
C SER A 167 -20.60 13.47 -3.39
N GLY A 168 -19.46 13.28 -4.06
CA GLY A 168 -18.86 14.24 -4.99
C GLY A 168 -18.23 15.47 -4.34
N TYR A 169 -17.79 15.38 -3.07
CA TYR A 169 -17.27 16.54 -2.34
C TYR A 169 -15.94 17.10 -2.86
N TYR A 170 -15.05 16.25 -3.38
CA TYR A 170 -13.72 16.65 -3.88
C TYR A 170 -13.14 15.61 -4.84
N ARG A 171 -12.26 16.06 -5.74
CA ARG A 171 -11.60 15.18 -6.72
C ARG A 171 -10.65 14.18 -6.06
N VAL A 172 -10.64 12.96 -6.58
CA VAL A 172 -9.75 11.87 -6.12
C VAL A 172 -8.27 12.27 -6.14
N SER A 173 -7.81 12.94 -7.21
CA SER A 173 -6.42 13.37 -7.35
C SER A 173 -5.98 14.36 -6.25
N SER A 174 -6.82 15.37 -5.97
CA SER A 174 -6.56 16.39 -4.94
C SER A 174 -6.39 15.76 -3.56
N PHE A 175 -7.24 14.78 -3.23
CA PHE A 175 -7.14 14.03 -1.98
C PHE A 175 -5.84 13.23 -1.86
N TYR A 176 -5.43 12.51 -2.91
CA TYR A 176 -4.18 11.72 -2.87
C TYR A 176 -2.96 12.60 -2.68
N PHE A 177 -2.85 13.73 -3.39
CA PHE A 177 -1.73 14.66 -3.19
C PHE A 177 -1.73 15.26 -1.79
N ALA A 178 -2.90 15.65 -1.27
CA ALA A 178 -3.03 16.18 0.09
C ALA A 178 -2.57 15.15 1.12
N LYS A 179 -2.96 13.88 0.93
CA LYS A 179 -2.54 12.77 1.79
C LYS A 179 -1.03 12.55 1.73
N LEU A 180 -0.44 12.49 0.52
CA LEU A 180 1.00 12.28 0.36
C LEU A 180 1.81 13.40 1.04
N ILE A 181 1.43 14.66 0.86
CA ILE A 181 2.17 15.80 1.41
C ILE A 181 2.08 15.88 2.93
N ILE A 182 0.94 15.52 3.53
CA ILE A 182 0.75 15.56 4.99
C ILE A 182 1.32 14.31 5.67
N ASP A 183 1.16 13.13 5.07
CA ASP A 183 1.66 11.88 5.66
C ASP A 183 3.18 11.79 5.60
N LEU A 184 3.82 12.32 4.54
CA LEU A 184 5.28 12.29 4.37
C LEU A 184 6.05 12.85 5.60
N PRO A 185 5.83 14.09 6.06
CA PRO A 185 6.54 14.63 7.23
C PRO A 185 6.10 13.97 8.53
N LEU A 186 4.81 13.76 8.74
CA LEU A 186 4.30 13.30 10.02
C LEU A 186 4.58 11.81 10.24
N VAL A 187 4.15 10.96 9.30
CA VAL A 187 4.15 9.50 9.47
C VAL A 187 5.49 8.86 9.10
N HIS A 188 6.26 9.46 8.18
CA HIS A 188 7.52 8.87 7.72
C HIS A 188 8.76 9.56 8.33
N ILE A 189 8.86 10.89 8.21
CA ILE A 189 10.07 11.60 8.63
C ILE A 189 10.25 11.56 10.15
N ILE A 190 9.22 11.93 10.94
CA ILE A 190 9.36 11.99 12.40
C ILE A 190 9.76 10.63 13.02
N PRO A 191 9.07 9.50 12.74
CA PRO A 191 9.45 8.21 13.32
C PRO A 191 10.82 7.70 12.82
N SER A 192 11.17 8.00 11.55
CA SER A 192 12.47 7.64 10.99
C SER A 192 13.62 8.39 11.67
N ILE A 193 13.44 9.68 11.97
CA ILE A 193 14.44 10.47 12.72
C ILE A 193 14.68 9.84 14.10
N ILE A 194 13.60 9.56 14.84
CA ILE A 194 13.70 8.97 16.19
C ILE A 194 14.43 7.63 16.15
N TYR A 195 14.05 6.75 15.22
CA TYR A 195 14.69 5.45 15.05
C TYR A 195 16.17 5.57 14.67
N THR A 196 16.51 6.49 13.75
CA THR A 196 17.88 6.73 13.30
C THR A 196 18.75 7.25 14.44
N ILE A 197 18.24 8.16 15.27
CA ILE A 197 18.95 8.68 16.44
C ILE A 197 19.27 7.55 17.41
N ILE A 198 18.25 6.76 17.80
CA ILE A 198 18.41 5.67 18.78
C ILE A 198 19.44 4.64 18.30
N THR A 199 19.30 4.17 17.05
CA THR A 199 20.17 3.14 16.49
C THR A 199 21.59 3.63 16.26
N PHE A 200 21.77 4.88 15.78
CA PHE A 200 23.10 5.44 15.56
C PHE A 200 23.92 5.54 16.84
N PHE A 201 23.30 5.96 17.96
CA PHE A 201 23.98 6.05 19.25
C PHE A 201 24.26 4.69 19.89
N LEU A 202 23.35 3.71 19.75
CA LEU A 202 23.50 2.40 20.39
C LEU A 202 24.48 1.46 19.66
N THR A 203 24.53 1.52 18.34
CA THR A 203 25.38 0.62 17.54
C THR A 203 26.82 1.12 17.42
N ASP A 204 27.13 2.33 17.91
CA ASP A 204 28.46 2.97 17.85
C ASP A 204 29.09 2.91 16.44
N LEU A 205 28.29 3.27 15.43
CA LEU A 205 28.79 3.43 14.06
C LEU A 205 29.79 4.58 13.99
N ARG A 206 30.54 4.67 12.89
CA ARG A 206 31.54 5.73 12.67
C ARG A 206 30.88 7.12 12.81
N GLN A 207 31.13 7.76 13.96
CA GLN A 207 30.56 9.03 14.39
C GLN A 207 31.11 10.18 13.52
N SER A 208 30.49 10.38 12.36
CA SER A 208 30.71 11.53 11.48
C SER A 208 29.36 12.09 11.06
N ILE A 209 29.28 13.42 10.93
CA ILE A 209 28.06 14.13 10.53
C ILE A 209 27.61 13.67 9.14
N GLU A 210 28.55 13.49 8.20
CA GLU A 210 28.26 13.02 6.84
C GLU A 210 27.63 11.63 6.84
N ASN A 211 28.17 10.71 7.65
CA ASN A 211 27.66 9.35 7.77
C ASN A 211 26.27 9.31 8.39
N PHE A 212 25.99 10.21 9.34
CA PHE A 212 24.66 10.33 9.94
C PHE A 212 23.61 10.72 8.92
N PHE A 213 23.88 11.73 8.08
CA PHE A 213 22.93 12.14 7.03
C PHE A 213 22.72 11.07 5.98
N LEU A 214 23.79 10.40 5.53
CA LEU A 214 23.66 9.27 4.59
C LEU A 214 22.83 8.14 5.19
N PHE A 215 23.11 7.76 6.44
CA PHE A 215 22.36 6.73 7.15
C PHE A 215 20.88 7.11 7.32
N PHE A 216 20.59 8.36 7.68
CA PHE A 216 19.22 8.87 7.78
C PHE A 216 18.47 8.79 6.44
N ILE A 217 19.08 9.25 5.35
CA ILE A 217 18.46 9.22 4.01
C ILE A 217 18.19 7.78 3.57
N THR A 218 19.13 6.86 3.77
CA THR A 218 18.94 5.43 3.46
C THR A 218 17.78 4.83 4.26
N ASN A 219 17.70 5.11 5.56
CA ASN A 219 16.60 4.66 6.41
C ASN A 219 15.25 5.23 5.98
N LEU A 220 15.20 6.53 5.66
CA LEU A 220 14.00 7.19 5.17
C LEU A 220 13.52 6.60 3.84
N MET A 221 14.44 6.35 2.90
CA MET A 221 14.11 5.71 1.63
C MET A 221 13.55 4.29 1.82
N ALA A 222 14.18 3.47 2.67
CA ALA A 222 13.70 2.13 3.00
C ALA A 222 12.29 2.15 3.60
N LYS A 223 12.03 3.10 4.51
CA LYS A 223 10.71 3.28 5.12
C LYS A 223 9.64 3.69 4.10
N ILE A 224 9.94 4.65 3.22
CA ILE A 224 9.01 5.09 2.17
C ILE A 224 8.75 3.95 1.16
N PHE A 225 9.77 3.18 0.82
CA PHE A 225 9.63 2.02 -0.05
C PHE A 225 8.68 0.98 0.54
N GLY A 226 8.89 0.58 1.80
CA GLY A 226 7.99 -0.35 2.49
C GLY A 226 6.55 0.15 2.53
N SER A 227 6.34 1.45 2.79
CA SER A 227 4.99 2.01 2.87
C SER A 227 4.32 2.08 1.50
N SER A 228 5.08 2.33 0.43
CA SER A 228 4.57 2.30 -0.94
C SER A 228 4.08 0.91 -1.32
N MET A 229 4.82 -0.15 -0.93
CA MET A 229 4.38 -1.54 -1.11
C MET A 229 3.09 -1.83 -0.33
N CYS A 230 2.99 -1.38 0.91
CA CYS A 230 1.75 -1.50 1.70
C CYS A 230 0.57 -0.80 1.04
N TYR A 231 0.76 0.43 0.54
CA TYR A 231 -0.29 1.18 -0.16
C TYR A 231 -0.72 0.52 -1.46
N PHE A 232 0.24 -0.07 -2.20
CA PHE A 232 -0.06 -0.86 -3.39
C PHE A 232 -0.93 -2.08 -3.04
N ILE A 233 -0.56 -2.86 -2.02
CA ILE A 233 -1.34 -4.02 -1.56
C ILE A 233 -2.75 -3.60 -1.10
N ALA A 234 -2.85 -2.50 -0.37
CA ALA A 234 -4.13 -1.96 0.10
C ALA A 234 -5.02 -1.49 -1.07
N ALA A 235 -4.44 -0.97 -2.14
CA ALA A 235 -5.17 -0.59 -3.35
C ALA A 235 -5.65 -1.82 -4.14
N SER A 236 -4.83 -2.86 -4.24
CA SER A 236 -5.18 -4.13 -4.90
C SER A 236 -6.28 -4.90 -4.18
N THR A 237 -6.44 -4.68 -2.87
CA THR A 237 -7.45 -5.41 -2.08
C THR A 237 -8.76 -4.62 -2.02
N SER A 238 -9.80 -5.15 -2.67
CA SER A 238 -11.17 -4.62 -2.66
C SER A 238 -11.97 -5.00 -1.41
N THR A 239 -11.47 -5.94 -0.61
CA THR A 239 -12.20 -6.62 0.47
C THR A 239 -12.32 -5.81 1.78
N PHE A 240 -11.60 -4.70 1.93
CA PHE A 240 -11.69 -3.86 3.13
C PHE A 240 -12.62 -2.66 2.89
N GLY A 241 -13.93 -2.96 2.87
CA GLY A 241 -15.02 -2.00 2.76
C GLY A 241 -16.25 -2.52 3.48
#